data_AF-A0A0C3H535-F1
#
_entry.id   AF-A0A0C3H535-F1
#
_cell.length_a   1.000
_cell.length_b   1.000
_cell.length_c   1.000
_cell.angle_alpha   90.00
_cell.angle_beta   90.00
_cell.angle_gamma   90.00
#
_symmetry.space_group_name_H-M   'P 1'
#
loop_
_entity.id
_entity.type
_entity.pdbx_description
1 polymer ?
#
loop_
_entity_poly.entity_id
_entity_poly.type
_entity_poly.pdbx_seq_one_letter_code
_entity_poly.pdbx_strand_id
1 'polypeptide(L)'
;MAASLVGKVFVITGSASGMGYAAATTLIARGALLGLCDTNADGLSKMVNELDEDHKSKVLTCQVNITERAAVREFLRTTKEKFGKIDGVANLAGTAGHKMGHFEIWDVEDQEYDFIMNVNVKGPFIVISEALKPGLMEEPGSIANGGESTVPPPPLSRLGTAQEIANVVVFLLSDDSSYVTGASWTVDGGSNA
;
A
#
# COMPACT_ATOMS: atom_id res chain seq x y z
N MET A 1 -7.50 3.10 23.73
CA MET A 1 -6.45 2.16 23.30
C MET A 1 -6.62 1.97 21.81
N ALA A 2 -5.54 1.87 21.04
CA ALA A 2 -5.64 1.61 19.61
C ALA A 2 -6.23 0.22 19.35
N ALA A 3 -6.99 0.05 18.28
CA ALA A 3 -7.60 -1.23 17.90
C ALA A 3 -6.55 -2.34 17.77
N SER A 4 -6.92 -3.55 18.19
CA SER A 4 -6.07 -4.71 18.03
C SER A 4 -5.98 -5.11 16.55
N LEU A 5 -4.77 -5.34 16.06
CA LEU A 5 -4.52 -5.85 14.71
C LEU A 5 -4.04 -7.31 14.72
N VAL A 6 -4.02 -7.93 15.91
CA VAL A 6 -3.56 -9.30 16.09
C VAL A 6 -4.45 -10.25 15.28
N GLY A 7 -3.83 -10.99 14.35
CA GLY A 7 -4.54 -11.95 13.50
C GLY A 7 -5.43 -11.33 12.41
N LYS A 8 -5.38 -10.01 12.22
CA LYS A 8 -5.93 -9.36 11.01
C LYS A 8 -4.97 -9.57 9.85
N VAL A 9 -5.51 -9.81 8.66
CA VAL A 9 -4.74 -10.06 7.45
C VAL A 9 -4.85 -8.87 6.52
N PHE A 10 -3.72 -8.24 6.17
CA PHE A 10 -3.69 -7.13 5.23
C PHE A 10 -2.84 -7.43 4.01
N VAL A 11 -3.29 -6.95 2.84
CA VAL A 11 -2.50 -6.94 1.62
C VAL A 11 -1.92 -5.55 1.41
N ILE A 12 -0.63 -5.45 1.07
CA ILE A 12 0.04 -4.17 0.80
C ILE A 12 0.77 -4.26 -0.54
N THR A 13 0.43 -3.34 -1.45
CA THR A 13 1.17 -3.16 -2.70
C THR A 13 2.24 -2.07 -2.53
N GLY A 14 3.36 -2.16 -3.26
CA GLY A 14 4.45 -1.18 -3.15
C GLY A 14 5.19 -1.27 -1.81
N SER A 15 5.28 -2.49 -1.27
CA SER A 15 5.74 -2.72 0.09
C SER A 15 7.27 -2.76 0.25
N ALA A 16 8.06 -2.80 -0.83
CA ALA A 16 9.51 -2.96 -0.72
C ALA A 16 10.25 -1.70 -0.26
N SER A 17 9.60 -0.53 -0.24
CA SER A 17 10.23 0.74 0.15
C SER A 17 9.23 1.79 0.64
N GLY A 18 9.74 2.95 1.07
CA GLY A 18 8.94 4.15 1.33
C GLY A 18 7.78 3.94 2.30
N MET A 19 6.60 4.45 1.92
CA MET A 19 5.39 4.40 2.72
C MET A 19 4.86 2.96 2.88
N GLY A 20 4.96 2.13 1.83
CA GLY A 20 4.54 0.73 1.90
C GLY A 20 5.35 -0.09 2.88
N TYR A 21 6.68 0.10 2.89
CA TYR A 21 7.56 -0.53 3.87
C TYR A 21 7.23 -0.09 5.30
N ALA A 22 7.03 1.22 5.52
CA ALA A 22 6.69 1.76 6.84
C ALA A 22 5.32 1.25 7.34
N ALA A 23 4.32 1.17 6.46
CA ALA A 23 3.02 0.59 6.78
C ALA A 23 3.14 -0.91 7.13
N ALA A 24 3.89 -1.68 6.33
CA ALA A 24 4.10 -3.11 6.56
C ALA A 24 4.75 -3.38 7.92
N THR A 25 5.86 -2.70 8.21
CA THR A 25 6.58 -2.86 9.49
C THR A 25 5.72 -2.45 10.69
N THR A 26 4.93 -1.38 10.57
CA THR A 26 3.99 -0.96 11.63
C THR A 26 2.89 -2.00 11.87
N LEU A 27 2.34 -2.61 10.82
CA LEU A 27 1.31 -3.64 10.93
C LEU A 27 1.87 -4.93 11.53
N ILE A 28 3.07 -5.36 11.11
CA ILE A 28 3.78 -6.51 11.67
C ILE A 28 4.00 -6.33 13.17
N ALA A 29 4.52 -5.17 13.59
CA ALA A 29 4.75 -4.86 15.00
C ALA A 29 3.46 -4.84 15.85
N ARG A 30 2.30 -4.64 15.21
CA ARG A 30 0.96 -4.70 15.85
C ARG A 30 0.30 -6.08 15.76
N GLY A 31 1.02 -7.09 15.28
CA GLY A 31 0.58 -8.49 15.27
C GLY A 31 -0.27 -8.89 14.05
N ALA A 32 -0.31 -8.06 13.01
CA ALA A 32 -1.01 -8.41 11.78
C ALA A 32 -0.25 -9.47 10.96
N LEU A 33 -0.98 -10.15 10.10
CA LEU A 33 -0.47 -11.06 9.07
C LEU A 33 -0.50 -10.35 7.72
N LEU A 34 0.56 -10.43 6.92
CA LEU A 34 0.66 -9.60 5.72
C LEU A 34 0.92 -10.40 4.44
N GLY A 35 0.15 -10.09 3.40
CA GLY A 35 0.55 -10.31 2.01
C GLY A 35 1.23 -9.05 1.47
N LEU A 36 2.50 -9.14 1.11
CA LEU A 36 3.33 -8.03 0.65
C LEU A 36 3.72 -8.24 -0.81
N CYS A 37 3.47 -7.25 -1.66
CA CYS A 37 3.96 -7.30 -3.03
C CYS A 37 4.62 -6.00 -3.48
N ASP A 38 5.50 -6.16 -4.46
CA ASP A 38 6.28 -5.11 -5.11
C ASP A 38 6.87 -5.65 -6.43
N THR A 39 7.28 -4.78 -7.35
CA THR A 39 8.08 -5.20 -8.51
C THR A 39 9.54 -5.43 -8.13
N ASN A 40 10.00 -4.85 -7.02
CA ASN A 40 11.35 -5.00 -6.48
C ASN A 40 11.45 -6.23 -5.54
N ALA A 41 11.81 -7.38 -6.11
CA ALA A 41 11.99 -8.63 -5.36
C ALA A 41 13.13 -8.55 -4.32
N ASP A 42 14.19 -7.80 -4.61
CA ASP A 42 15.34 -7.65 -3.71
C ASP A 42 14.96 -6.82 -2.49
N GLY A 43 14.18 -5.76 -2.68
CA GLY A 43 13.66 -4.94 -1.59
C GLY A 43 12.72 -5.70 -0.67
N LEU A 44 11.83 -6.55 -1.22
CA LEU A 44 11.01 -7.47 -0.43
C LEU A 44 11.88 -8.46 0.37
N SER A 45 12.87 -9.06 -0.28
CA SER A 45 13.77 -10.02 0.35
C SER A 45 14.57 -9.37 1.49
N LYS A 46 15.05 -8.14 1.28
CA LYS A 46 15.75 -7.36 2.31
C LYS A 46 14.85 -7.10 3.51
N MET A 47 13.61 -6.64 3.29
CA MET A 47 12.66 -6.43 4.39
C MET A 47 12.47 -7.71 5.20
N VAL A 48 12.19 -8.84 4.54
CA VAL A 48 11.95 -10.12 5.24
C VAL A 48 13.17 -10.55 6.05
N ASN A 49 14.38 -10.29 5.54
CA ASN A 49 15.62 -10.63 6.25
C ASN A 49 15.87 -9.78 7.50
N GLU A 50 15.27 -8.60 7.59
CA GLU A 50 15.36 -7.71 8.77
C GLU A 50 14.39 -8.12 9.89
N LEU A 51 13.41 -9.00 9.59
CA LEU A 51 12.45 -9.51 10.58
C LEU A 51 13.04 -10.66 11.41
N ASP A 52 12.55 -10.83 12.64
CA ASP A 52 12.77 -12.06 13.40
C ASP A 52 11.92 -13.23 12.87
N GLU A 53 12.22 -14.45 13.31
CA GLU A 53 11.56 -15.67 12.82
C GLU A 53 10.04 -15.71 13.08
N ASP A 54 9.56 -15.12 14.18
CA ASP A 54 8.13 -15.03 14.46
C ASP A 54 7.46 -14.12 13.43
N HIS A 55 8.01 -12.94 13.18
CA HIS A 55 7.49 -12.00 12.19
C HIS A 55 7.62 -12.52 10.75
N LYS A 56 8.70 -13.23 10.39
CA LYS A 56 8.83 -13.87 9.07
C LYS A 56 7.70 -14.86 8.79
N SER A 57 7.28 -15.63 9.79
CA SER A 57 6.17 -16.60 9.63
C SER A 57 4.82 -15.93 9.30
N LYS A 58 4.67 -14.66 9.71
CA LYS A 58 3.45 -13.85 9.55
C LYS A 58 3.39 -13.08 8.22
N VAL A 59 4.40 -13.22 7.37
CA VAL A 59 4.50 -12.49 6.10
C VAL A 59 4.53 -13.46 4.91
N LEU A 60 3.86 -13.09 3.84
CA LEU A 60 4.00 -13.66 2.50
C LEU A 60 4.48 -12.56 1.57
N THR A 61 5.58 -12.77 0.86
CA THR A 61 6.05 -11.84 -0.17
C THR A 61 5.89 -12.43 -1.57
N CYS A 62 5.42 -11.62 -2.52
CA CYS A 62 5.41 -11.98 -3.94
C CYS A 62 5.90 -10.81 -4.80
N GLN A 63 6.74 -11.09 -5.80
CA GLN A 63 7.06 -10.10 -6.82
C GLN A 63 5.83 -9.97 -7.74
N VAL A 64 5.22 -8.79 -7.79
CA VAL A 64 3.97 -8.54 -8.53
C VAL A 64 4.03 -7.18 -9.21
N ASN A 65 3.80 -7.18 -10.52
CA ASN A 65 3.42 -5.97 -11.25
C ASN A 65 1.89 -5.80 -11.15
N ILE A 66 1.43 -4.79 -10.40
CA ILE A 66 0.00 -4.60 -10.16
C ILE A 66 -0.80 -4.21 -11.42
N THR A 67 -0.12 -3.85 -12.51
CA THR A 67 -0.74 -3.60 -13.81
C THR A 67 -1.16 -4.89 -14.53
N GLU A 68 -0.73 -6.05 -14.02
CA GLU A 68 -1.01 -7.39 -14.56
C GLU A 68 -2.08 -8.11 -13.71
N ARG A 69 -3.31 -8.12 -14.20
CA ARG A 69 -4.47 -8.69 -13.47
C ARG A 69 -4.28 -10.14 -13.03
N ALA A 70 -3.67 -10.98 -13.87
CA ALA A 70 -3.45 -12.38 -13.54
C ALA A 70 -2.50 -12.55 -12.33
N ALA A 71 -1.44 -11.75 -12.27
CA ALA A 71 -0.47 -11.76 -11.17
C ALA A 71 -1.12 -11.26 -9.87
N VAL A 72 -1.90 -10.18 -9.93
CA VAL A 72 -2.65 -9.66 -8.77
C VAL A 72 -3.64 -10.69 -8.23
N ARG A 73 -4.43 -11.31 -9.12
CA ARG A 73 -5.39 -12.35 -8.74
C ARG A 73 -4.71 -13.50 -8.02
N GLU A 74 -3.59 -13.98 -8.56
CA GLU A 74 -2.85 -15.08 -7.98
C GLU A 74 -2.28 -14.71 -6.61
N PHE A 75 -1.66 -13.54 -6.48
CA PHE A 75 -1.14 -13.05 -5.21
C PHE A 75 -2.21 -12.94 -4.11
N LEU A 76 -3.39 -12.39 -4.43
CA LEU A 76 -4.49 -12.31 -3.47
C LEU A 76 -5.00 -13.70 -3.07
N ARG A 77 -5.13 -14.62 -4.04
CA ARG A 77 -5.51 -16.01 -3.79
C ARG A 77 -4.51 -16.70 -2.85
N THR A 78 -3.22 -16.62 -3.14
CA THR A 78 -2.15 -17.22 -2.31
C THR A 78 -2.12 -16.62 -0.91
N THR A 79 -2.34 -15.30 -0.79
CA THR A 79 -2.43 -14.63 0.53
C THR A 79 -3.60 -15.17 1.34
N LYS A 80 -4.78 -15.26 0.72
CA LYS A 80 -5.97 -15.83 1.39
C LYS A 80 -5.75 -17.30 1.74
N GLU A 81 -5.14 -18.09 0.88
CA GLU A 81 -4.87 -19.51 1.16
C GLU A 81 -3.90 -19.69 2.33
N LYS A 82 -2.89 -18.84 2.43
CA LYS A 82 -1.92 -18.90 3.53
C LYS A 82 -2.54 -18.51 4.87
N PHE A 83 -3.36 -17.46 4.90
CA PHE A 83 -3.83 -16.85 6.15
C PHE A 83 -5.33 -17.05 6.43
N GLY A 84 -6.05 -17.71 5.54
CA GLY A 84 -7.48 -18.03 5.64
C GLY A 84 -8.42 -16.90 5.21
N LYS A 85 -7.99 -15.64 5.29
CA LYS A 85 -8.82 -14.45 5.07
C LYS A 85 -8.00 -13.25 4.59
N ILE A 86 -8.69 -12.19 4.19
CA ILE A 86 -8.12 -10.85 3.93
C ILE A 86 -9.06 -9.83 4.58
N ASP A 87 -8.61 -9.14 5.62
CA ASP A 87 -9.39 -8.11 6.33
C ASP A 87 -9.24 -6.72 5.69
N GLY A 88 -8.14 -6.47 4.96
CA GLY A 88 -7.92 -5.16 4.33
C GLY A 88 -6.86 -5.12 3.24
N VAL A 89 -6.86 -4.04 2.48
CA VAL A 89 -5.92 -3.78 1.38
C VAL A 89 -5.37 -2.35 1.49
N ALA A 90 -4.05 -2.19 1.40
CA ALA A 90 -3.38 -0.91 1.24
C ALA A 90 -2.74 -0.83 -0.16
N ASN A 91 -3.29 0.01 -1.02
CA ASN A 91 -2.70 0.32 -2.32
C ASN A 91 -1.65 1.42 -2.15
N LEU A 92 -0.38 1.04 -2.00
CA LEU A 92 0.74 1.98 -1.81
C LEU A 92 1.80 1.89 -2.91
N ALA A 93 1.60 1.04 -3.92
CA ALA A 93 2.37 1.11 -5.16
C ALA A 93 1.96 2.37 -5.95
N GLY A 94 2.96 3.19 -6.28
CA GLY A 94 2.79 4.41 -7.06
C GLY A 94 4.13 4.90 -7.61
N THR A 95 4.08 5.75 -8.62
CA THR A 95 5.27 6.36 -9.23
C THR A 95 4.96 7.74 -9.78
N ALA A 96 5.94 8.63 -9.74
CA ALA A 96 5.87 9.92 -10.42
C ALA A 96 6.33 9.85 -11.89
N GLY A 97 6.70 8.66 -12.36
CA GLY A 97 7.36 8.47 -13.66
C GLY A 97 8.88 8.54 -13.55
N HIS A 98 9.55 8.24 -14.64
CA HIS A 98 11.00 8.28 -14.80
C HIS A 98 11.52 9.71 -15.04
N LYS A 99 10.61 10.61 -15.41
CA LYS A 99 10.95 11.89 -16.03
C LYS A 99 10.33 13.11 -15.32
N MET A 100 9.79 12.94 -14.10
CA MET A 100 9.14 14.03 -13.35
C MET A 100 10.07 15.25 -13.20
N GLY A 101 9.58 16.43 -13.61
CA GLY A 101 10.30 17.69 -13.48
C GLY A 101 11.46 17.88 -14.48
N HIS A 102 11.64 16.97 -15.44
CA HIS A 102 12.72 17.04 -16.43
C HIS A 102 12.26 17.47 -17.82
N PHE A 103 10.96 17.41 -18.11
CA PHE A 103 10.40 17.78 -19.40
C PHE A 103 9.20 18.72 -19.23
N GLU A 104 9.00 19.53 -20.24
CA GLU A 104 7.77 20.27 -20.42
C GLU A 104 6.65 19.32 -20.82
N ILE A 105 5.40 19.70 -20.55
CA ILE A 105 4.25 18.82 -20.76
C ILE A 105 4.08 18.35 -22.21
N TRP A 106 4.46 19.18 -23.20
CA TRP A 106 4.37 18.83 -24.62
C TRP A 106 5.49 17.89 -25.10
N ASP A 107 6.52 17.66 -24.29
CA ASP A 107 7.62 16.73 -24.57
C ASP A 107 7.42 15.37 -23.87
N VAL A 108 6.33 15.20 -23.11
CA VAL A 108 6.00 13.93 -22.46
C VAL A 108 5.49 12.94 -23.51
N GLU A 109 6.21 11.83 -23.63
CA GLU A 109 5.84 10.73 -24.53
C GLU A 109 4.62 9.96 -23.98
N ASP A 110 3.74 9.50 -24.88
CA ASP A 110 2.57 8.68 -24.52
C ASP A 110 2.94 7.46 -23.66
N GLN A 111 4.13 6.87 -23.89
CA GLN A 111 4.62 5.72 -23.12
C GLN A 111 4.85 6.05 -21.64
N GLU A 112 5.34 7.26 -21.34
CA GLU A 112 5.56 7.71 -19.96
C GLU A 112 4.20 8.00 -19.29
N TYR A 113 3.28 8.65 -20.01
CA TYR A 113 1.91 8.84 -19.54
C TYR A 113 1.24 7.50 -19.23
N ASP A 114 1.28 6.55 -20.16
CA ASP A 114 0.72 5.22 -20.01
C ASP A 114 1.35 4.48 -18.84
N PHE A 115 2.67 4.57 -18.66
CA PHE A 115 3.34 3.98 -17.50
C PHE A 115 2.80 4.53 -16.18
N ILE A 116 2.75 5.86 -16.02
CA ILE A 116 2.24 6.52 -14.81
C ILE A 116 0.78 6.13 -14.56
N MET A 117 -0.07 6.20 -15.58
CA MET A 117 -1.50 5.89 -15.45
C MET A 117 -1.76 4.40 -15.21
N ASN A 118 -0.96 3.53 -15.82
CA ASN A 118 -1.05 2.10 -15.58
C ASN A 118 -0.72 1.76 -14.13
N VAL A 119 0.33 2.36 -13.56
CA VAL A 119 0.73 2.10 -12.17
C VAL A 119 -0.24 2.77 -11.19
N ASN A 120 -0.50 4.07 -11.32
CA ASN A 120 -1.21 4.84 -10.30
C ASN A 120 -2.74 4.71 -10.35
N VAL A 121 -3.32 4.36 -11.50
CA VAL A 121 -4.78 4.31 -11.67
C VAL A 121 -5.25 2.90 -11.99
N LYS A 122 -4.74 2.30 -13.07
CA LYS A 122 -5.14 0.95 -13.48
C LYS A 122 -4.72 -0.10 -12.46
N GLY A 123 -3.55 0.05 -11.85
CA GLY A 123 -3.03 -0.85 -10.82
C GLY A 123 -3.98 -0.99 -9.62
N PRO A 124 -4.25 0.08 -8.85
CA PRO A 124 -5.23 0.07 -7.77
C PRO A 124 -6.61 -0.40 -8.22
N PHE A 125 -7.08 0.00 -9.42
CA PHE A 125 -8.33 -0.52 -9.99
C PHE A 125 -8.32 -2.04 -10.12
N ILE A 126 -7.26 -2.64 -10.65
CA ILE A 126 -7.12 -4.10 -10.77
C ILE A 126 -7.14 -4.74 -9.39
N VAL A 127 -6.37 -4.21 -8.43
CA VAL A 127 -6.29 -4.76 -7.07
C VAL A 127 -7.64 -4.74 -6.38
N ILE A 128 -8.34 -3.60 -6.39
CA ILE A 128 -9.68 -3.46 -5.79
C ILE A 128 -10.69 -4.37 -6.51
N SER A 129 -10.65 -4.40 -7.84
CA SER A 129 -11.54 -5.23 -8.66
C SER A 129 -11.38 -6.73 -8.38
N GLU A 130 -10.16 -7.20 -8.13
CA GLU A 130 -9.92 -8.59 -7.76
C GLU A 130 -10.27 -8.82 -6.28
N ALA A 131 -9.81 -7.96 -5.36
CA ALA A 131 -10.03 -8.04 -3.91
C ALA A 131 -11.52 -8.13 -3.52
N LEU A 132 -12.38 -7.34 -4.18
CA LEU A 132 -13.81 -7.28 -3.91
C LEU A 132 -14.63 -8.36 -4.63
N LYS A 133 -13.99 -9.33 -5.30
CA LYS A 133 -14.73 -10.48 -5.81
C LYS A 133 -15.36 -11.26 -4.65
N PRO A 134 -16.59 -11.79 -4.82
CA PRO A 134 -17.29 -12.48 -3.76
C PRO A 134 -16.44 -13.54 -3.08
N GLY A 135 -16.32 -13.42 -1.76
CA GLY A 135 -15.60 -14.36 -0.92
C GLY A 135 -14.07 -14.29 -1.01
N LEU A 136 -13.46 -13.24 -1.56
CA LEU A 136 -12.00 -13.08 -1.46
C LEU A 136 -11.60 -12.27 -0.21
N MET A 137 -12.17 -11.08 -0.05
CA MET A 137 -12.00 -10.21 1.11
C MET A 137 -13.17 -10.38 2.10
N GLU A 138 -12.90 -10.17 3.39
CA GLU A 138 -13.90 -10.23 4.46
C GLU A 138 -14.82 -9.00 4.44
N GLU A 139 -16.06 -9.20 4.91
CA GLU A 139 -17.03 -8.14 5.13
C GLU A 139 -17.41 -8.11 6.63
N PRO A 140 -17.23 -6.97 7.33
CA PRO A 140 -16.62 -5.72 6.85
C PRO A 140 -15.10 -5.86 6.65
N GLY A 141 -14.56 -5.11 5.68
CA GLY A 141 -13.13 -4.99 5.42
C GLY A 141 -12.74 -3.55 5.07
N SER A 142 -11.44 -3.25 5.04
CA SER A 142 -10.92 -1.89 4.86
C SER A 142 -10.00 -1.76 3.64
N ILE A 143 -10.17 -0.69 2.86
CA ILE A 143 -9.28 -0.37 1.72
C ILE A 143 -8.73 1.04 1.90
N ALA A 144 -7.41 1.15 1.93
CA ALA A 144 -6.68 2.42 1.95
C ALA A 144 -5.94 2.61 0.62
N ASN A 145 -6.17 3.74 -0.06
CA ASN A 145 -5.45 4.11 -1.27
C ASN A 145 -4.47 5.24 -0.96
N GLY A 146 -3.19 5.00 -1.20
CA GLY A 146 -2.16 6.03 -1.12
C GLY A 146 -2.06 6.79 -2.44
N GLY A 147 -1.86 8.10 -2.31
CA GLY A 147 -1.47 8.98 -3.40
C GLY A 147 -0.39 9.91 -2.88
N GLU A 148 0.47 10.35 -3.79
CA GLU A 148 1.47 11.36 -3.51
C GLU A 148 1.22 12.58 -4.39
N SER A 149 1.47 13.76 -3.85
CA SER A 149 1.58 14.99 -4.60
C SER A 149 2.83 15.70 -4.14
N THR A 150 3.47 16.44 -5.05
CA THR A 150 4.43 17.45 -4.64
C THR A 150 3.69 18.53 -3.85
N VAL A 151 4.27 18.95 -2.73
CA VAL A 151 3.69 19.97 -1.84
C VAL A 151 4.69 21.11 -1.66
N PRO A 152 4.22 22.37 -1.54
CA PRO A 152 5.07 23.46 -1.12
C PRO A 152 5.62 23.20 0.30
N PRO A 153 6.68 23.92 0.72
CA PRO A 153 7.22 23.80 2.07
C PRO A 153 6.11 23.91 3.12
N PRO A 154 5.95 22.91 3.99
CA PRO A 154 4.81 22.86 4.90
C PRO A 154 4.96 23.89 6.03
N PRO A 155 3.84 24.41 6.56
CA PRO A 155 3.84 25.24 7.76
C PRO A 155 4.61 24.63 8.95
N LEU A 156 4.60 23.30 9.08
CA LEU A 156 5.36 22.58 10.11
C LEU A 156 6.89 22.65 9.96
N SER A 157 7.42 23.38 8.97
CA SER A 157 8.85 23.68 8.79
C SER A 157 9.76 22.45 8.70
N ARG A 158 9.20 21.29 8.35
CA ARG A 158 9.91 20.03 8.10
C ARG A 158 9.12 19.15 7.16
N LEU A 159 9.81 18.26 6.46
CA LEU A 159 9.13 17.20 5.71
C LEU A 159 8.54 16.14 6.65
N GLY A 160 7.45 15.53 6.20
CA GLY A 160 6.88 14.35 6.83
C GLY A 160 7.77 13.13 6.63
N THR A 161 7.63 12.16 7.52
CA THR A 161 8.31 10.86 7.42
C THR A 161 7.37 9.80 6.87
N ALA A 162 7.92 8.74 6.24
CA ALA A 162 7.11 7.60 5.80
C ALA A 162 6.32 6.96 6.96
N GLN A 163 6.87 7.01 8.18
CA GLN A 163 6.21 6.53 9.39
C GLN A 163 4.96 7.34 9.75
N GLU A 164 4.98 8.66 9.55
CA GLU A 164 3.82 9.50 9.81
C GLU A 164 2.66 9.17 8.85
N ILE A 165 2.96 8.87 7.58
CA ILE A 165 1.96 8.42 6.62
C ILE A 165 1.45 7.02 7.00
N ALA A 166 2.37 6.10 7.34
CA ALA A 166 2.05 4.74 7.75
C ALA A 166 1.07 4.72 8.93
N ASN A 167 1.23 5.61 9.92
CA ASN A 167 0.33 5.70 11.05
C ASN A 167 -1.13 5.99 10.63
N VAL A 168 -1.32 6.85 9.63
CA VAL A 168 -2.66 7.17 9.09
C VAL A 168 -3.21 5.98 8.29
N VAL A 169 -2.39 5.34 7.45
CA VAL A 169 -2.79 4.12 6.73
C VAL A 169 -3.25 3.04 7.70
N VAL A 170 -2.48 2.79 8.77
CA VAL A 170 -2.80 1.78 9.77
C VAL A 170 -4.08 2.14 10.55
N PHE A 171 -4.30 3.42 10.85
CA PHE A 171 -5.57 3.87 11.41
C PHE A 171 -6.76 3.52 10.50
N LEU A 172 -6.67 3.88 9.21
CA LEU A 172 -7.72 3.63 8.20
C LEU A 172 -7.99 2.14 7.93
N LEU A 173 -7.00 1.29 8.17
CA LEU A 173 -7.16 -0.16 8.05
C LEU A 173 -7.79 -0.81 9.29
N SER A 174 -7.80 -0.10 10.42
CA SER A 174 -8.18 -0.65 11.73
C SER A 174 -9.63 -0.37 12.10
N ASP A 175 -10.13 -1.07 13.13
CA ASP A 175 -11.48 -0.84 13.65
C ASP A 175 -11.65 0.56 14.30
N ASP A 176 -10.55 1.29 14.57
CA ASP A 176 -10.58 2.67 15.06
C ASP A 176 -11.21 3.63 14.03
N SER A 177 -11.21 3.27 12.75
CA SER A 177 -11.83 4.02 11.66
C SER A 177 -13.16 3.42 11.19
N SER A 178 -13.83 2.62 12.02
CA SER A 178 -15.06 1.88 11.67
C SER A 178 -16.22 2.74 11.16
N TYR A 179 -16.19 4.06 11.37
CA TYR A 179 -17.17 5.01 10.84
C TYR A 179 -16.58 6.05 9.86
N VAL A 180 -15.37 5.79 9.34
CA VAL A 180 -14.71 6.61 8.33
C VAL A 180 -14.70 5.85 7.01
N THR A 181 -15.47 6.31 6.03
CA THR A 181 -15.49 5.75 4.68
C THR A 181 -15.71 6.84 3.65
N GLY A 182 -15.17 6.66 2.44
CA GLY A 182 -15.27 7.64 1.34
C GLY A 182 -14.51 8.95 1.56
N ALA A 183 -13.64 9.03 2.58
CA ALA A 183 -12.86 10.21 2.92
C ALA A 183 -11.48 10.22 2.26
N SER A 184 -10.99 11.41 1.91
CA SER A 184 -9.58 11.65 1.54
C SER A 184 -8.88 12.37 2.68
N TRP A 185 -7.79 11.81 3.18
CA TRP A 185 -7.02 12.35 4.31
C TRP A 185 -5.67 12.86 3.81
N THR A 186 -5.49 14.18 3.83
CA THR A 186 -4.23 14.81 3.43
C THR A 186 -3.26 14.79 4.59
N VAL A 187 -2.05 14.28 4.37
CA VAL A 187 -0.98 14.18 5.39
C VAL A 187 0.25 14.93 4.89
N ASP A 188 0.19 16.25 4.91
CA ASP A 188 1.16 17.14 4.24
C ASP A 188 1.77 18.19 5.17
N GLY A 189 1.50 18.14 6.48
CA GLY A 189 1.97 19.14 7.43
C GLY A 189 1.32 20.53 7.25
N GLY A 190 0.15 20.61 6.60
CA GLY A 190 -0.62 21.82 6.40
C GLY A 190 -0.38 22.53 5.07
N SER A 191 0.31 21.90 4.11
CA SER A 191 0.62 22.53 2.82
C SER A 191 -0.61 22.86 1.97
N ASN A 192 -1.72 22.13 2.13
CA ASN A 192 -2.99 22.36 1.43
C ASN A 192 -4.08 23.01 2.31
N ALA A 193 -3.70 23.58 3.47
CA ALA A 193 -4.64 24.20 4.41
C ALA A 193 -5.06 25.63 4.03
#